data_AF-A0AAW1N5N0-F1
#
_entry.id   AF-A0AAW1N5N0-F1
#
_cell.length_a   1.000
_cell.length_b   1.000
_cell.length_c   1.000
_cell.angle_alpha   90.00
_cell.angle_beta   90.00
_cell.angle_gamma   90.00
#
_symmetry.space_group_name_H-M   'P 1'
#
loop_
_entity.id
_entity.type
_entity.pdbx_description
1 polymer ?
#
loop_
_entity_poly.entity_id
_entity_poly.type
_entity_poly.pdbx_seq_one_letter_code
_entity_poly.pdbx_strand_id
1 'polypeptide(L)'
;MNLQSLFKDFNPSKFVVHTCLLIFIALFALRLDQAVTWSYWCVFTPIWVWKTLVIAGATIGSYIWWRYPHFRLESEAYIHYKSMLISLALHLILLMFELLVCDKLESGRHLWILVFIPLIFISIVSIAVCIWAVKHDRSFELELFCAVNVLQFIFLALRLDQFIHWSWEVVFVPLWIVMCLSLVGVLYTIIFAGILLRTPEVNAHQRRKGFQSAVGYTFLVIPILIFQVLLANKLDNDITITYIAVVSPLFVSFVTLILMSFSAKGGNRWWFGIRKDFCTFILGACPLLQEYANIAYHSERRTNGVEMQQTEKREHNVLKKADLLKPVLPIISIEMPD
;
A
#
# COMPACT_ATOMS: atom_id res chain seq x y z
N MET A 1 -3.91 -20.68 11.20
CA MET A 1 -3.49 -19.29 10.87
C MET A 1 -4.15 -18.39 11.87
N ASN A 2 -3.40 -17.51 12.54
CA ASN A 2 -3.97 -16.65 13.58
C ASN A 2 -4.65 -15.43 12.91
N LEU A 3 -5.98 -15.43 12.77
CA LEU A 3 -6.75 -14.33 12.14
C LEU A 3 -6.41 -12.97 12.75
N GLN A 4 -6.13 -12.94 14.05
CA GLN A 4 -5.70 -11.74 14.77
C GLN A 4 -4.41 -11.13 14.20
N SER A 5 -3.48 -11.96 13.70
CA SER A 5 -2.23 -11.48 13.08
C SER A 5 -2.45 -10.87 11.70
N LEU A 6 -3.41 -11.37 10.92
CA LEU A 6 -3.79 -10.81 9.61
C LEU A 6 -4.48 -9.45 9.76
N PHE A 7 -5.36 -9.30 10.74
CA PHE A 7 -6.01 -8.03 11.02
C PHE A 7 -5.04 -7.01 11.63
N LYS A 8 -4.04 -7.44 12.40
CA LYS A 8 -3.06 -6.52 13.00
C LYS A 8 -2.19 -5.81 11.97
N ASP A 9 -1.81 -6.47 10.88
CA ASP A 9 -0.93 -5.93 9.84
C ASP A 9 -1.71 -5.34 8.64
N PHE A 10 -3.03 -5.13 8.76
CA PHE A 10 -3.86 -4.59 7.69
C PHE A 10 -3.75 -3.07 7.57
N ASN A 11 -3.45 -2.60 6.35
CA ASN A 11 -3.42 -1.18 6.01
C ASN A 11 -4.67 -0.78 5.22
N PRO A 12 -5.70 -0.18 5.86
CA PRO A 12 -6.97 0.14 5.21
C PRO A 12 -6.82 1.21 4.11
N SER A 13 -5.89 2.15 4.27
CA SER A 13 -5.73 3.24 3.30
C SER A 13 -5.20 2.71 1.97
N LYS A 14 -4.14 1.90 2.00
CA LYS A 14 -3.58 1.25 0.81
C LYS A 14 -4.60 0.32 0.16
N PHE A 15 -5.33 -0.46 0.95
CA PHE A 15 -6.38 -1.34 0.44
C PHE A 15 -7.45 -0.58 -0.35
N VAL A 16 -7.97 0.51 0.21
CA VAL A 16 -8.98 1.36 -0.46
C VAL A 16 -8.41 1.94 -1.76
N VAL A 17 -7.20 2.52 -1.71
CA VAL A 17 -6.55 3.12 -2.87
C VAL A 17 -6.42 2.10 -4.01
N HIS A 18 -5.82 0.93 -3.74
CA HIS A 18 -5.56 -0.08 -4.77
C HIS A 18 -6.85 -0.68 -5.33
N THR A 19 -7.88 -0.88 -4.49
CA THR A 19 -9.19 -1.37 -4.94
C THR A 19 -9.89 -0.36 -5.82
N CYS A 20 -9.91 0.93 -5.42
CA CYS A 20 -10.48 2.00 -6.23
C CYS A 20 -9.76 2.15 -7.57
N LEU A 21 -8.42 2.11 -7.59
CA LEU A 21 -7.63 2.19 -8.82
C LEU A 21 -7.87 0.98 -9.74
N LEU A 22 -7.96 -0.23 -9.19
CA LEU A 22 -8.29 -1.44 -9.95
C LEU A 22 -9.65 -1.31 -10.65
N ILE A 23 -10.69 -0.92 -9.91
CA ILE A 23 -12.05 -0.77 -10.45
C ILE A 23 -12.08 0.35 -11.49
N PHE A 24 -11.45 1.49 -11.21
CA PHE A 24 -11.35 2.60 -12.15
C PHE A 24 -10.70 2.16 -13.47
N ILE A 25 -9.56 1.48 -13.40
CA ILE A 25 -8.82 1.05 -14.59
C ILE A 25 -9.61 0.03 -15.41
N ALA A 26 -10.34 -0.87 -14.75
CA ALA A 26 -11.24 -1.80 -15.43
C ALA A 26 -12.38 -1.06 -16.16
N LEU A 27 -13.07 -0.14 -15.47
CA LEU A 27 -14.15 0.66 -16.06
C LEU A 27 -13.63 1.57 -17.19
N PHE A 28 -12.45 2.16 -17.02
CA PHE A 28 -11.84 3.04 -18.00
C PHE A 28 -11.44 2.27 -19.27
N ALA A 29 -10.82 1.09 -19.13
CA ALA A 29 -10.50 0.24 -20.27
C ALA A 29 -11.76 -0.23 -21.01
N LEU A 30 -12.81 -0.66 -20.29
CA LEU A 30 -14.11 -1.01 -20.89
C LEU A 30 -14.74 0.16 -21.65
N ARG A 31 -14.60 1.38 -21.10
CA ARG A 31 -15.11 2.58 -21.75
C ARG A 31 -14.34 2.92 -23.02
N LEU A 32 -13.01 2.83 -22.99
CA LEU A 32 -12.16 3.06 -24.16
C LEU A 32 -12.44 2.04 -25.27
N ASP A 33 -12.72 0.79 -24.92
CA ASP A 33 -13.14 -0.26 -25.85
C ASP A 33 -14.59 -0.10 -26.37
N GLN A 34 -15.31 0.94 -25.94
CA GLN A 34 -16.73 1.17 -26.24
C GLN A 34 -17.66 0.01 -25.83
N ALA A 35 -17.20 -0.87 -24.94
CA ALA A 35 -18.01 -1.95 -24.38
C ALA A 35 -19.10 -1.42 -23.43
N VAL A 36 -18.85 -0.25 -22.83
CA VAL A 36 -19.77 0.45 -21.93
C VAL A 36 -20.01 1.87 -22.44
N THR A 37 -21.28 2.31 -22.45
CA THR A 37 -21.72 3.62 -22.96
C THR A 37 -21.90 4.67 -21.87
N TRP A 38 -21.39 4.42 -20.66
CA TRP A 38 -21.50 5.35 -19.53
C TRP A 38 -20.72 6.64 -19.75
N SER A 39 -21.14 7.72 -19.10
CA SER A 39 -20.37 8.98 -19.06
C SER A 39 -19.04 8.79 -18.33
N TYR A 40 -18.05 9.61 -18.66
CA TYR A 40 -16.76 9.58 -17.96
C TYR A 40 -16.92 9.90 -16.46
N TRP A 41 -17.91 10.70 -16.10
CA TRP A 41 -18.27 10.97 -14.70
C TRP A 41 -18.60 9.71 -13.91
N CYS A 42 -19.33 8.76 -14.52
CA CYS A 42 -19.65 7.47 -13.92
C CYS A 42 -18.43 6.55 -13.85
N VAL A 43 -17.59 6.55 -14.89
CA VAL A 43 -16.35 5.75 -14.93
C VAL A 43 -15.37 6.17 -13.82
N PHE A 44 -15.30 7.46 -13.50
CA PHE A 44 -14.43 8.01 -12.46
C PHE A 44 -14.98 7.83 -11.03
N THR A 45 -16.17 7.24 -10.84
CA THR A 45 -16.77 7.05 -9.50
C THR A 45 -15.87 6.38 -8.45
N PRO A 46 -15.03 5.37 -8.76
CA PRO A 46 -14.15 4.79 -7.75
C PRO A 46 -13.11 5.79 -7.24
N ILE A 47 -12.66 6.71 -8.10
CA ILE A 47 -11.73 7.79 -7.74
C ILE A 47 -12.44 8.80 -6.84
N TRP A 48 -13.68 9.21 -7.19
CA TRP A 48 -14.47 10.11 -6.35
C TRP A 48 -14.69 9.56 -4.94
N VAL A 49 -14.99 8.27 -4.83
CA VAL A 49 -15.13 7.57 -3.53
C VAL A 49 -13.80 7.63 -2.75
N TRP A 50 -12.67 7.38 -3.40
CA TRP A 50 -11.38 7.48 -2.74
C TRP A 50 -11.07 8.90 -2.24
N LYS A 51 -11.25 9.93 -3.09
CA LYS A 51 -10.95 11.33 -2.69
C LYS A 51 -11.89 11.83 -1.60
N THR A 52 -13.19 11.53 -1.69
CA THR A 52 -14.17 11.91 -0.66
C THR A 52 -13.81 11.28 0.69
N LEU A 53 -13.33 10.03 0.69
CA LEU A 53 -12.85 9.37 1.90
C LEU A 53 -11.62 10.08 2.49
N VAL A 54 -10.66 10.50 1.67
CA VAL A 54 -9.49 11.27 2.12
C VAL A 54 -9.90 12.61 2.73
N ILE A 55 -10.82 13.34 2.09
CA ILE A 55 -11.33 14.61 2.58
C ILE A 55 -12.05 14.40 3.91
N ALA A 56 -12.97 13.43 4.00
CA ALA A 56 -13.70 13.11 5.23
C ALA A 56 -12.75 12.72 6.38
N GLY A 57 -11.71 11.92 6.08
CA GLY A 57 -10.68 11.55 7.03
C GLY A 57 -9.93 12.76 7.57
N ALA A 58 -9.54 13.70 6.71
CA ALA A 58 -8.84 14.90 7.11
C ALA A 58 -9.74 15.89 7.85
N THR A 59 -11.03 16.03 7.48
CA THR A 59 -11.97 16.89 8.22
C THR A 59 -12.20 16.37 9.64
N ILE A 60 -12.40 15.06 9.81
CA ILE A 60 -12.57 14.43 11.13
C ILE A 60 -11.27 14.56 11.95
N GLY A 61 -10.12 14.30 11.34
CA GLY A 61 -8.81 14.50 11.98
C GLY A 61 -8.59 15.95 12.45
N SER A 62 -8.98 16.93 11.62
CA SER A 62 -8.85 18.37 11.95
C SER A 62 -9.82 18.79 13.06
N TYR A 63 -11.04 18.24 13.07
CA TYR A 63 -12.00 18.46 14.15
C TYR A 63 -11.47 17.92 15.49
N ILE A 64 -10.90 16.71 15.51
CA ILE A 64 -10.30 16.11 16.71
C ILE A 64 -9.09 16.94 17.18
N TRP A 65 -8.24 17.39 16.24
CA TRP A 65 -7.10 18.26 16.55
C TRP A 65 -7.52 19.58 17.21
N TRP A 66 -8.63 20.16 16.76
CA TRP A 66 -9.21 21.36 17.37
C TRP A 66 -9.77 21.09 18.77
N ARG A 67 -10.50 19.99 18.95
CA ARG A 67 -11.18 19.66 20.20
C ARG A 67 -10.23 19.34 21.36
N TYR A 68 -9.04 18.81 21.06
CA TYR A 68 -8.09 18.31 22.05
C TYR A 68 -6.73 18.99 21.94
N PRO A 69 -6.54 20.17 22.57
CA PRO A 69 -5.31 20.94 22.46
C PRO A 69 -4.08 20.28 23.10
N HIS A 70 -4.27 19.30 23.99
CA HIS A 70 -3.18 18.54 24.62
C HIS A 70 -2.26 17.84 23.61
N PHE A 71 -2.76 17.53 22.41
CA PHE A 71 -1.96 16.89 21.35
C PHE A 71 -0.94 17.82 20.71
N ARG A 72 -0.99 19.13 20.99
CA ARG A 72 0.01 20.09 20.52
C ARG A 72 1.33 20.01 21.29
N LEU A 73 1.30 19.43 22.49
CA LEU A 73 2.48 19.27 23.34
C LEU A 73 3.33 18.06 22.92
N GLU A 74 2.72 17.09 22.23
CA GLU A 74 3.39 15.90 21.74
C GLU A 74 3.97 16.16 20.34
N SER A 75 5.29 16.27 20.25
CA SER A 75 6.00 16.60 19.00
C SER A 75 5.67 15.63 17.85
N GLU A 76 5.51 14.33 18.15
CA GLU A 76 5.14 13.32 17.15
C GLU A 76 3.73 13.54 16.58
N ALA A 77 2.75 13.83 17.45
CA ALA A 77 1.37 14.09 17.02
C ALA A 77 1.28 15.32 16.10
N TYR A 78 2.08 16.34 16.38
CA TYR A 78 2.18 17.54 15.56
C TYR A 78 2.75 17.28 14.16
N ILE A 79 3.80 16.46 14.06
CA ILE A 79 4.40 16.07 12.77
C ILE A 79 3.40 15.25 11.95
N HIS A 80 2.69 14.30 12.57
CA HIS A 80 1.69 13.49 11.88
C HIS A 80 0.49 14.31 11.39
N TYR A 81 0.01 15.28 12.19
CA TYR A 81 -1.04 16.19 11.76
C TYR A 81 -0.61 17.05 10.56
N LYS A 82 0.61 17.60 10.59
CA LYS A 82 1.19 18.31 9.44
C LYS A 82 1.27 17.42 8.19
N SER A 83 1.69 16.17 8.36
CA SER A 83 1.72 15.20 7.27
C SER A 83 0.34 14.94 6.67
N MET A 84 -0.69 14.82 7.51
CA MET A 84 -2.08 14.67 7.07
C MET A 84 -2.53 15.89 6.24
N LEU A 85 -2.22 17.11 6.68
CA LEU A 85 -2.56 18.34 5.93
C LEU A 85 -1.83 18.43 4.59
N ILE A 86 -0.53 18.10 4.55
CA ILE A 86 0.24 18.04 3.30
C ILE A 86 -0.38 17.01 2.35
N SER A 87 -0.72 15.83 2.87
CA SER A 87 -1.37 14.78 2.08
C SER A 87 -2.73 15.23 1.55
N LEU A 88 -3.55 15.89 2.37
CA LEU A 88 -4.84 16.46 1.93
C LEU A 88 -4.63 17.47 0.79
N ALA A 89 -3.69 18.40 0.95
CA ALA A 89 -3.41 19.42 -0.08
C ALA A 89 -3.02 18.77 -1.42
N LEU A 90 -2.14 17.77 -1.40
CA LEU A 90 -1.76 17.02 -2.60
C LEU A 90 -2.96 16.30 -3.23
N HIS A 91 -3.83 15.68 -2.42
CA HIS A 91 -5.03 15.00 -2.92
C HIS A 91 -6.06 15.97 -3.50
N LEU A 92 -6.18 17.19 -2.98
CA LEU A 92 -7.08 18.21 -3.52
C LEU A 92 -6.60 18.73 -4.88
N ILE A 93 -5.29 18.93 -5.05
CA ILE A 93 -4.75 19.32 -6.35
C ILE A 93 -4.87 18.15 -7.34
N LEU A 94 -4.70 16.91 -6.88
CA LEU A 94 -4.86 15.73 -7.71
C LEU A 94 -6.33 15.52 -8.12
N LEU A 95 -7.27 15.81 -7.21
CA LEU A 95 -8.70 15.86 -7.52
C LEU A 95 -9.00 16.93 -8.58
N MET A 96 -8.35 18.10 -8.53
CA MET A 96 -8.48 19.12 -9.57
C MET A 96 -8.00 18.60 -10.94
N PHE A 97 -6.87 17.89 -10.99
CA PHE A 97 -6.41 17.22 -12.21
C PHE A 97 -7.45 16.22 -12.72
N GLU A 98 -7.95 15.34 -11.86
CA GLU A 98 -8.92 14.30 -12.22
C GLU A 98 -10.24 14.88 -12.75
N LEU A 99 -10.72 15.99 -12.16
CA LEU A 99 -11.91 16.72 -12.64
C LEU A 99 -11.68 17.30 -14.04
N LEU A 100 -10.52 17.92 -14.28
CA LEU A 100 -10.18 18.48 -15.60
C LEU A 100 -10.02 17.38 -16.66
N VAL A 101 -9.44 16.23 -16.30
CA VAL A 101 -9.36 15.06 -17.20
C VAL A 101 -10.75 14.55 -17.53
N CYS A 102 -11.62 14.39 -16.52
CA CYS A 102 -12.99 13.93 -16.72
C CYS A 102 -13.78 14.87 -17.63
N ASP A 103 -13.72 16.18 -17.38
CA ASP A 103 -14.38 17.18 -18.22
C ASP A 103 -13.81 17.16 -19.65
N LYS A 104 -12.48 17.09 -19.82
CA LYS A 104 -11.86 17.03 -21.15
C LYS A 104 -12.29 15.78 -21.93
N LEU A 105 -12.38 14.63 -21.28
CA LEU A 105 -12.80 13.38 -21.91
C LEU A 105 -14.27 13.42 -22.33
N GLU A 106 -15.13 14.10 -21.57
CA GLU A 106 -16.56 14.21 -21.86
C GLU A 106 -16.86 15.31 -22.90
N SER A 107 -16.27 16.50 -22.74
CA SER A 107 -16.63 17.71 -23.49
C SER A 107 -15.67 18.03 -24.65
N GLY A 108 -14.42 17.56 -24.58
CA GLY A 108 -13.40 17.84 -25.57
C GLY A 108 -12.87 19.29 -25.61
N ARG A 109 -13.32 20.18 -24.71
CA ARG A 109 -13.17 21.66 -24.88
C ARG A 109 -11.78 22.24 -24.61
N HIS A 110 -10.97 21.61 -23.76
CA HIS A 110 -9.73 22.19 -23.23
C HIS A 110 -8.46 21.58 -23.85
N LEU A 111 -7.32 22.27 -23.81
CA LEU A 111 -6.03 21.67 -24.19
C LEU A 111 -5.51 20.77 -23.06
N TRP A 112 -4.85 19.67 -23.39
CA TRP A 112 -4.25 18.75 -22.43
C TRP A 112 -3.17 19.40 -21.59
N ILE A 113 -2.40 20.35 -22.12
CA ILE A 113 -1.46 21.16 -21.31
C ILE A 113 -2.16 21.80 -20.11
N LEU A 114 -3.32 22.43 -20.31
CA LEU A 114 -4.07 23.06 -19.22
C LEU A 114 -4.57 22.04 -18.20
N VAL A 115 -5.05 20.89 -18.70
CA VAL A 115 -5.51 19.77 -17.87
C VAL A 115 -4.37 19.23 -16.98
N PHE A 116 -3.14 19.19 -17.49
CA PHE A 116 -1.97 18.66 -16.78
C PHE A 116 -1.26 19.68 -15.86
N ILE A 117 -1.58 20.98 -15.91
CA ILE A 117 -1.00 22.01 -15.01
C ILE A 117 -1.03 21.60 -13.53
N PRO A 118 -2.16 21.12 -12.96
CA PRO A 118 -2.20 20.74 -11.55
C PRO A 118 -1.23 19.61 -11.23
N LEU A 119 -1.09 18.64 -12.14
CA LEU A 119 -0.21 17.49 -11.96
C LEU A 119 1.27 17.90 -12.02
N ILE A 120 1.64 18.78 -12.96
CA ILE A 120 2.99 19.36 -13.05
C ILE A 120 3.31 20.18 -11.79
N PHE A 121 2.35 20.96 -11.30
CA PHE A 121 2.50 21.72 -10.05
C PHE A 121 2.72 20.79 -8.85
N ILE A 122 1.95 19.70 -8.73
CA ILE A 122 2.16 18.67 -7.71
C ILE A 122 3.57 18.11 -7.78
N SER A 123 4.09 17.79 -8.97
CA SER A 123 5.44 17.24 -9.12
C SER A 123 6.51 18.17 -8.56
N ILE A 124 6.42 19.48 -8.83
CA ILE A 124 7.38 20.47 -8.32
C ILE A 124 7.28 20.59 -6.80
N VAL A 125 6.05 20.71 -6.27
CA VAL A 125 5.80 20.76 -4.81
C VAL A 125 6.29 19.47 -4.13
N SER A 126 6.13 18.33 -4.78
CA SER A 126 6.52 17.02 -4.25
C SER A 126 8.02 16.92 -3.98
N ILE A 127 8.89 17.63 -4.72
CA ILE A 127 10.33 17.66 -4.44
C ILE A 127 10.59 18.22 -3.03
N ALA A 128 9.96 19.35 -2.68
CA ALA A 128 10.09 19.95 -1.36
C ALA A 128 9.48 19.06 -0.27
N VAL A 129 8.33 18.42 -0.55
CA VAL A 129 7.68 17.49 0.38
C VAL A 129 8.52 16.24 0.61
N CYS A 130 9.21 15.71 -0.41
CA CYS A 130 10.13 14.58 -0.26
C CYS A 130 11.28 14.92 0.70
N ILE A 131 11.91 16.10 0.54
CA ILE A 131 12.98 16.56 1.46
C ILE A 131 12.44 16.66 2.89
N TRP A 132 11.26 17.24 3.06
CA TRP A 132 10.60 17.32 4.36
C TRP A 132 10.29 15.93 4.93
N ALA A 133 9.79 15.01 4.12
CA ALA A 133 9.43 13.66 4.55
C ALA A 133 10.64 12.83 4.99
N VAL A 134 11.75 12.90 4.23
CA VAL A 134 13.02 12.25 4.61
C VAL A 134 13.53 12.77 5.96
N LYS A 135 13.46 14.09 6.18
CA LYS A 135 13.89 14.71 7.45
C LYS A 135 13.07 14.24 8.66
N HIS A 136 11.83 13.81 8.46
CA HIS A 136 10.90 13.44 9.52
C HIS A 136 10.51 11.95 9.50
N ASP A 137 11.31 11.10 8.83
CA ASP A 137 11.12 9.64 8.71
C ASP A 137 9.69 9.23 8.30
N ARG A 138 9.10 9.99 7.38
CA ARG A 138 7.73 9.77 6.88
C ARG A 138 7.79 9.10 5.52
N SER A 139 6.92 8.13 5.25
CA SER A 139 6.78 7.53 3.91
C SER A 139 6.24 8.54 2.89
N PHE A 140 6.86 8.60 1.70
CA PHE A 140 6.60 9.58 0.65
C PHE A 140 6.45 8.94 -0.75
N GLU A 141 5.81 7.77 -0.83
CA GLU A 141 5.69 6.98 -2.07
C GLU A 141 5.06 7.78 -3.23
N LEU A 142 3.93 8.47 -2.98
CA LEU A 142 3.22 9.25 -4.00
C LEU A 142 4.03 10.48 -4.42
N GLU A 143 4.60 11.20 -3.46
CA GLU A 143 5.39 12.40 -3.71
C GLU A 143 6.65 12.09 -4.51
N LEU A 144 7.33 10.99 -4.20
CA LEU A 144 8.47 10.52 -4.98
C LEU A 144 8.06 10.17 -6.41
N PHE A 145 6.95 9.45 -6.58
CA PHE A 145 6.42 9.10 -7.89
C PHE A 145 6.12 10.34 -8.73
N CYS A 146 5.44 11.35 -8.16
CA CYS A 146 5.15 12.60 -8.86
C CYS A 146 6.41 13.39 -9.20
N ALA A 147 7.38 13.47 -8.28
CA ALA A 147 8.62 14.22 -8.48
C ALA A 147 9.46 13.64 -9.63
N VAL A 148 9.66 12.31 -9.65
CA VAL A 148 10.47 11.64 -10.67
C VAL A 148 9.80 11.67 -12.05
N ASN A 149 8.48 11.72 -12.11
CA ASN A 149 7.71 11.70 -13.36
C ASN A 149 7.29 13.10 -13.88
N VAL A 150 7.90 14.19 -13.39
CA VAL A 150 7.57 15.54 -13.87
C VAL A 150 7.68 15.67 -15.40
N LEU A 151 8.74 15.09 -15.98
CA LEU A 151 8.99 15.13 -17.42
C LEU A 151 7.96 14.29 -18.19
N GLN A 152 7.54 13.16 -17.63
CA GLN A 152 6.50 12.31 -18.20
C GLN A 152 5.19 13.08 -18.36
N PHE A 153 4.80 13.84 -17.34
CA PHE A 153 3.56 14.61 -17.35
C PHE A 153 3.59 15.72 -18.41
N ILE A 154 4.74 16.36 -18.60
CA ILE A 154 4.95 17.35 -19.66
C ILE A 154 4.84 16.67 -21.03
N PHE A 155 5.56 15.57 -21.26
CA PHE A 155 5.53 14.87 -22.54
C PHE A 155 4.15 14.32 -22.89
N LEU A 156 3.41 13.77 -21.92
CA LEU A 156 2.04 13.31 -22.12
C LEU A 156 1.14 14.47 -22.57
N ALA A 157 1.20 15.60 -21.89
CA ALA A 157 0.38 16.76 -22.24
C ALA A 157 0.68 17.28 -23.65
N LEU A 158 1.96 17.43 -23.99
CA LEU A 158 2.39 17.89 -25.32
C LEU A 158 2.02 16.89 -26.42
N ARG A 159 2.15 15.59 -26.15
CA ARG A 159 1.82 14.53 -27.11
C ARG A 159 0.32 14.46 -27.36
N LEU A 160 -0.48 14.51 -26.30
CA LEU A 160 -1.93 14.46 -26.39
C LEU A 160 -2.51 15.67 -27.14
N ASP A 161 -1.87 16.85 -27.02
CA ASP A 161 -2.19 18.05 -27.80
C ASP A 161 -1.60 18.06 -29.23
N GLN A 162 -0.89 17.00 -29.63
CA GLN A 162 -0.22 16.89 -30.94
C GLN A 162 0.82 17.98 -31.23
N PHE A 163 1.39 18.62 -30.19
CA PHE A 163 2.54 19.52 -30.36
C PHE A 163 3.84 18.77 -30.66
N ILE A 164 3.95 17.53 -30.17
CA ILE A 164 5.07 16.63 -30.46
C ILE A 164 4.55 15.38 -31.18
N HIS A 165 5.30 14.94 -32.19
CA HIS A 165 4.98 13.75 -33.00
C HIS A 165 5.87 12.53 -32.69
N TRP A 166 6.49 12.50 -31.52
CA TRP A 166 7.32 11.37 -31.09
C TRP A 166 6.50 10.10 -30.88
N SER A 167 7.14 8.93 -30.98
CA SER A 167 6.50 7.67 -30.60
C SER A 167 6.13 7.67 -29.11
N TRP A 168 5.08 6.94 -28.75
CA TRP A 168 4.66 6.80 -27.36
C TRP A 168 5.73 6.14 -26.50
N GLU A 169 6.57 5.29 -27.08
CA GLU A 169 7.76 4.75 -26.43
C GLU A 169 8.69 5.85 -25.88
N VAL A 170 8.96 6.90 -26.67
CA VAL A 170 9.82 8.03 -26.28
C VAL A 170 9.14 8.88 -25.21
N VAL A 171 7.82 9.09 -25.34
CA VAL A 171 7.02 9.80 -24.35
C VAL A 171 7.10 9.09 -22.99
N PHE A 172 7.18 7.76 -22.96
CA PHE A 172 7.28 6.95 -21.74
C PHE A 172 8.70 6.76 -21.17
N VAL A 173 9.73 7.42 -21.71
CA VAL A 173 11.14 7.32 -21.24
C VAL A 173 11.32 7.50 -19.73
N PRO A 174 10.75 8.53 -19.08
CA PRO A 174 10.87 8.67 -17.63
C PRO A 174 10.33 7.45 -16.86
N LEU A 175 9.20 6.88 -17.28
CA LEU A 175 8.66 5.66 -16.66
C LEU A 175 9.54 4.44 -16.94
N TRP A 176 10.13 4.30 -18.13
CA TRP A 176 11.11 3.23 -18.42
C TRP A 176 12.28 3.26 -17.45
N ILE A 177 12.80 4.44 -17.12
CA ILE A 177 13.90 4.60 -16.15
C ILE A 177 13.47 4.10 -14.77
N VAL A 178 12.27 4.49 -14.30
CA VAL A 178 11.72 4.02 -13.01
C VAL A 178 11.54 2.51 -13.01
N MET A 179 11.02 1.95 -14.11
CA MET A 179 10.82 0.51 -14.25
C MET A 179 12.14 -0.26 -14.26
N CYS A 180 13.16 0.22 -14.96
CA CYS A 180 14.50 -0.37 -14.95
C CYS A 180 15.10 -0.39 -13.54
N LEU A 181 14.99 0.72 -12.79
CA LEU A 181 15.44 0.77 -11.39
C LEU A 181 14.67 -0.21 -10.51
N SER A 182 13.35 -0.30 -10.70
CA SER A 182 12.51 -1.25 -9.95
C SER A 182 12.87 -2.70 -10.26
N LEU A 183 13.24 -3.03 -11.51
CA LEU A 183 13.67 -4.35 -11.92
C LEU A 183 14.99 -4.75 -11.25
N VAL A 184 15.94 -3.83 -11.16
CA VAL A 184 17.18 -4.04 -10.38
C VAL A 184 16.85 -4.31 -8.91
N GLY A 185 15.90 -3.57 -8.33
CA GLY A 185 15.41 -3.82 -6.97
C GLY A 185 14.80 -5.22 -6.80
N VAL A 186 13.98 -5.67 -7.75
CA VAL A 186 13.41 -7.02 -7.75
C VAL A 186 14.51 -8.07 -7.82
N LEU A 187 15.47 -7.92 -8.72
CA LEU A 187 16.62 -8.85 -8.82
C LEU A 187 17.38 -8.93 -7.51
N TYR A 188 17.66 -7.79 -6.87
CA TYR A 188 18.27 -7.75 -5.55
C TYR A 188 17.46 -8.53 -4.50
N THR A 189 16.14 -8.34 -4.46
CA THR A 189 15.28 -9.06 -3.50
C THR A 189 15.22 -10.56 -3.76
N ILE A 190 15.27 -11.00 -5.03
CA ILE A 190 15.32 -12.41 -5.41
C ILE A 190 16.64 -13.03 -4.98
N ILE A 191 17.77 -12.36 -5.25
CA ILE A 191 19.10 -12.83 -4.83
C ILE A 191 19.16 -12.93 -3.32
N PHE A 192 18.70 -11.90 -2.61
CA PHE A 192 18.65 -11.89 -1.15
C PHE A 192 17.77 -13.01 -0.58
N ALA A 193 16.59 -13.24 -1.15
CA ALA A 193 15.74 -14.37 -0.77
C ALA A 193 16.43 -15.72 -1.05
N GLY A 194 17.15 -15.86 -2.17
CA GLY A 194 17.95 -17.03 -2.49
C GLY A 194 19.08 -17.31 -1.51
N ILE A 195 19.78 -16.26 -1.05
CA ILE A 195 20.81 -16.37 0.00
C ILE A 195 20.18 -16.82 1.31
N LEU A 196 19.09 -16.18 1.75
CA LEU A 196 18.37 -16.55 2.98
C LEU A 196 17.81 -17.97 2.95
N LEU A 197 17.51 -18.51 1.76
CA LEU A 197 17.10 -19.90 1.60
C LEU A 197 18.25 -20.89 1.80
N ARG A 198 19.49 -20.49 1.49
CA ARG A 198 20.68 -21.33 1.62
C ARG A 198 21.38 -21.22 2.98
N THR A 199 21.19 -20.14 3.72
CA THR A 199 21.79 -19.97 5.04
C THR A 199 21.05 -20.79 6.10
N PRO A 200 21.67 -21.83 6.71
CA PRO A 200 20.98 -22.76 7.62
C PRO A 200 20.64 -22.14 8.98
N GLU A 201 21.34 -21.07 9.38
CA GLU A 201 21.22 -20.38 10.68
C GLU A 201 20.03 -19.39 10.74
N VAL A 202 19.28 -19.20 9.66
CA VAL A 202 18.21 -18.17 9.59
C VAL A 202 16.86 -18.74 10.05
N ASN A 203 16.19 -18.02 10.94
CA ASN A 203 14.83 -18.30 11.39
C ASN A 203 13.88 -18.58 10.21
N ALA A 204 13.15 -19.70 10.27
CA ALA A 204 12.23 -20.14 9.20
C ALA A 204 11.17 -19.08 8.83
N HIS A 205 10.78 -18.24 9.79
CA HIS A 205 9.87 -17.12 9.57
C HIS A 205 10.46 -16.02 8.70
N GLN A 206 11.73 -15.67 8.92
CA GLN A 206 12.45 -14.63 8.16
C GLN A 206 12.70 -15.09 6.73
N ARG A 207 13.03 -16.37 6.54
CA ARG A 207 13.15 -17.00 5.22
C ARG A 207 11.84 -16.95 4.44
N ARG A 208 10.72 -17.31 5.09
CA ARG A 208 9.39 -17.26 4.47
C ARG A 208 9.00 -15.83 4.07
N LYS A 209 9.29 -14.83 4.92
CA LYS A 209 9.05 -13.41 4.62
C LYS A 209 9.89 -12.90 3.46
N GLY A 210 11.18 -13.22 3.42
CA GLY A 210 12.06 -12.84 2.31
C GLY A 210 11.57 -13.42 0.98
N PHE A 211 11.20 -14.71 0.97
CA PHE A 211 10.63 -15.36 -0.20
C PHE A 211 9.28 -14.73 -0.63
N GLN A 212 8.36 -14.52 0.31
CA GLN A 212 7.07 -13.87 0.02
C GLN A 212 7.23 -12.45 -0.53
N SER A 213 8.18 -11.68 0.00
CA SER A 213 8.49 -10.34 -0.48
C SER A 213 9.05 -10.35 -1.90
N ALA A 214 9.98 -11.26 -2.20
CA ALA A 214 10.56 -11.40 -3.54
C ALA A 214 9.48 -11.77 -4.56
N VAL A 215 8.65 -12.78 -4.26
CA VAL A 215 7.52 -13.19 -5.09
C VAL A 215 6.55 -12.02 -5.30
N GLY A 216 6.19 -11.30 -4.24
CA GLY A 216 5.30 -10.13 -4.32
C GLY A 216 5.83 -9.05 -5.26
N TYR A 217 7.12 -8.68 -5.13
CA TYR A 217 7.70 -7.66 -6.01
C TYR A 217 7.83 -8.12 -7.46
N THR A 218 8.09 -9.41 -7.71
CA THR A 218 8.10 -9.97 -9.07
C THR A 218 6.72 -9.87 -9.73
N PHE A 219 5.65 -10.27 -9.04
CA PHE A 219 4.27 -10.16 -9.52
C PHE A 219 3.75 -8.73 -9.57
N LEU A 220 4.45 -7.77 -8.96
CA LEU A 220 4.16 -6.36 -9.07
C LEU A 220 4.82 -5.75 -10.30
N VAL A 221 6.15 -5.86 -10.43
CA VAL A 221 6.94 -5.09 -11.41
C VAL A 221 6.84 -5.67 -12.82
N ILE A 222 6.90 -7.00 -12.97
CA ILE A 222 6.88 -7.61 -14.31
C ILE A 222 5.57 -7.31 -15.05
N PRO A 223 4.37 -7.47 -14.44
CA PRO A 223 3.15 -7.16 -15.16
C PRO A 223 2.96 -5.67 -15.45
N ILE A 224 3.48 -4.75 -14.61
CA ILE A 224 3.51 -3.31 -14.93
C ILE A 224 4.38 -3.06 -16.17
N LEU A 225 5.55 -3.70 -16.27
CA LEU A 225 6.42 -3.56 -17.42
C LEU A 225 5.74 -4.07 -18.70
N ILE A 226 5.09 -5.24 -18.64
CA ILE A 226 4.34 -5.80 -19.78
C ILE A 226 3.22 -4.83 -20.18
N PHE A 227 2.45 -4.32 -19.23
CA PHE A 227 1.41 -3.31 -19.47
C PHE A 227 1.99 -2.07 -20.19
N GLN A 228 3.12 -1.55 -19.72
CA GLN A 228 3.74 -0.37 -20.31
C GLN A 228 4.16 -0.60 -21.77
N VAL A 229 4.75 -1.77 -22.08
CA VAL A 229 5.11 -2.15 -23.47
C VAL A 229 3.85 -2.25 -24.34
N LEU A 230 2.83 -2.96 -23.86
CA LEU A 230 1.57 -3.12 -24.60
C LEU A 230 0.88 -1.78 -24.84
N LEU A 231 0.89 -0.88 -23.86
CA LEU A 231 0.28 0.44 -23.97
C LEU A 231 1.01 1.31 -24.99
N ALA A 232 2.35 1.35 -24.96
CA ALA A 232 3.13 2.13 -25.93
C ALA A 232 2.81 1.69 -27.37
N ASN A 233 2.92 0.39 -27.63
CA ASN A 233 2.64 -0.18 -28.95
C ASN A 233 1.18 0.00 -29.39
N LYS A 234 0.24 -0.10 -28.45
CA LYS A 234 -1.18 0.15 -28.75
C LYS A 234 -1.42 1.60 -29.14
N LEU A 235 -0.80 2.55 -28.44
CA LEU A 235 -0.97 3.99 -28.70
C LEU A 235 -0.25 4.43 -29.98
N ASP A 236 0.85 3.77 -30.37
CA ASP A 236 1.51 3.96 -31.67
C ASP A 236 0.78 3.26 -32.84
N ASN A 237 -0.30 2.52 -32.56
CA ASN A 237 -1.09 1.71 -33.51
C ASN A 237 -0.35 0.52 -34.14
N ASP A 238 0.73 0.06 -33.53
CA ASP A 238 1.47 -1.14 -33.98
C ASP A 238 0.69 -2.44 -33.69
N ILE A 239 -0.21 -2.42 -32.69
CA ILE A 239 -0.98 -3.60 -32.27
C ILE A 239 -2.48 -3.29 -32.22
N THR A 240 -3.29 -4.18 -32.80
CA THR A 240 -4.77 -4.09 -32.85
C THR A 240 -5.46 -4.91 -31.75
N ILE A 241 -4.97 -4.85 -30.51
CA ILE A 241 -5.62 -5.48 -29.33
C ILE A 241 -6.58 -4.51 -28.62
N THR A 242 -7.50 -5.04 -27.81
CA THR A 242 -8.41 -4.23 -26.97
C THR A 242 -7.67 -3.60 -25.77
N TYR A 243 -8.16 -2.47 -25.27
CA TYR A 243 -7.60 -1.81 -24.08
C TYR A 243 -7.71 -2.70 -22.83
N ILE A 244 -8.76 -3.53 -22.73
CA ILE A 244 -8.86 -4.54 -21.66
C ILE A 244 -7.70 -5.55 -21.73
N ALA A 245 -7.33 -6.01 -22.93
CA ALA A 245 -6.20 -6.91 -23.09
C ALA A 245 -4.87 -6.21 -22.72
N VAL A 246 -4.68 -4.95 -23.13
CA VAL A 246 -3.51 -4.13 -22.77
C VAL A 246 -3.37 -4.01 -21.25
N VAL A 247 -4.48 -3.74 -20.56
CA VAL A 247 -4.52 -3.50 -19.10
C VAL A 247 -4.49 -4.79 -18.29
N SER A 248 -4.77 -5.96 -18.88
CA SER A 248 -4.86 -7.23 -18.16
C SER A 248 -3.65 -7.59 -17.28
N PRO A 249 -2.37 -7.32 -17.66
CA PRO A 249 -1.24 -7.58 -16.79
C PRO A 249 -1.27 -6.69 -15.54
N LEU A 250 -1.73 -5.45 -15.68
CA LEU A 250 -1.81 -4.49 -14.58
C LEU A 250 -2.79 -4.94 -13.48
N PHE A 251 -3.83 -5.71 -13.83
CA PHE A 251 -4.72 -6.32 -12.83
C PHE A 251 -3.97 -7.27 -11.89
N VAL A 252 -2.98 -8.02 -12.38
CA VAL A 252 -2.14 -8.90 -11.54
C VAL A 252 -1.37 -8.07 -10.51
N SER A 253 -0.81 -6.94 -10.93
CA SER A 253 -0.07 -6.03 -10.04
C SER A 253 -0.99 -5.40 -8.98
N PHE A 254 -2.20 -4.96 -9.36
CA PHE A 254 -3.17 -4.42 -8.39
C PHE A 254 -3.67 -5.47 -7.40
N VAL A 255 -3.99 -6.68 -7.86
CA VAL A 255 -4.35 -7.78 -6.97
C VAL A 255 -3.21 -8.09 -6.00
N THR A 256 -1.96 -8.08 -6.49
CA THR A 256 -0.78 -8.26 -5.64
C THR A 256 -0.65 -7.14 -4.60
N LEU A 257 -0.86 -5.88 -4.97
CA LEU A 257 -0.87 -4.74 -4.04
C LEU A 257 -1.99 -4.82 -2.99
N ILE A 258 -3.18 -5.27 -3.39
CA ILE A 258 -4.31 -5.52 -2.48
C ILE A 258 -3.93 -6.61 -1.47
N LEU A 259 -3.35 -7.72 -1.92
CA LEU A 259 -2.89 -8.81 -1.04
C LEU A 259 -1.78 -8.34 -0.10
N MET A 260 -0.83 -7.55 -0.59
CA MET A 260 0.26 -6.98 0.22
C MET A 260 -0.26 -5.98 1.27
N SER A 261 -1.42 -5.35 1.06
CA SER A 261 -2.04 -4.43 2.03
C SER A 261 -2.45 -5.12 3.33
N PHE A 262 -2.66 -6.45 3.32
CA PHE A 262 -2.91 -7.25 4.53
C PHE A 262 -1.64 -7.61 5.32
N SER A 263 -0.45 -7.33 4.77
CA SER A 263 0.85 -7.59 5.40
C SER A 263 1.68 -6.32 5.57
N ALA A 264 1.09 -5.16 5.30
CA ALA A 264 1.76 -3.87 5.32
C ALA A 264 1.74 -3.29 6.73
N LYS A 265 2.80 -3.55 7.50
CA LYS A 265 3.03 -2.91 8.80
C LYS A 265 3.01 -1.39 8.67
N GLY A 266 2.30 -0.71 9.57
CA GLY A 266 2.32 0.76 9.67
C GLY A 266 1.24 1.46 8.86
N GLY A 267 -0.02 1.31 9.29
CA GLY A 267 -1.12 2.16 8.82
C GLY A 267 -0.94 3.62 9.24
N ASN A 268 -1.58 4.55 8.53
CA ASN A 268 -1.61 5.96 8.94
C ASN A 268 -2.35 6.08 10.29
N ARG A 269 -1.60 6.38 11.36
CA ARG A 269 -2.13 6.60 12.74
C ARG A 269 -3.15 7.74 12.84
N TRP A 270 -3.34 8.51 11.78
CA TRP A 270 -4.31 9.61 11.67
C TRP A 270 -5.45 9.33 10.70
N TRP A 271 -5.62 8.09 10.24
CA TRP A 271 -6.79 7.68 9.47
C TRP A 271 -8.07 7.95 10.27
N PHE A 272 -8.88 8.93 9.85
CA PHE A 272 -10.03 9.46 10.60
C PHE A 272 -9.71 9.93 12.03
N GLY A 273 -8.46 10.34 12.30
CA GLY A 273 -8.01 10.69 13.65
C GLY A 273 -8.02 9.50 14.64
N ILE A 274 -8.12 8.27 14.13
CA ILE A 274 -8.09 7.04 14.93
C ILE A 274 -6.64 6.80 15.34
N ARG A 275 -6.29 7.17 16.58
CA ARG A 275 -4.94 7.01 17.18
C ARG A 275 -4.60 5.57 17.58
N LYS A 276 -5.29 4.60 17.00
CA LYS A 276 -5.13 3.16 17.21
C LYS A 276 -5.05 2.48 15.86
N ASP A 277 -4.48 1.27 15.80
CA ASP A 277 -4.52 0.47 14.59
C ASP A 277 -5.98 0.26 14.18
N PHE A 278 -6.33 0.52 12.92
CA PHE A 278 -7.72 0.50 12.43
C PHE A 278 -8.47 -0.79 12.80
N CYS A 279 -7.79 -1.94 12.76
CA CYS A 279 -8.38 -3.20 13.16
C CYS A 279 -8.61 -3.31 14.68
N THR A 280 -7.76 -2.72 15.51
CA THR A 280 -8.05 -2.63 16.96
C THR A 280 -9.23 -1.70 17.26
N PHE A 281 -9.43 -0.65 16.45
CA PHE A 281 -10.62 0.18 16.53
C PHE A 281 -11.88 -0.57 16.11
N ILE A 282 -11.85 -1.27 14.96
CA ILE A 282 -13.00 -2.08 14.50
C ILE A 282 -13.33 -3.19 15.49
N LEU A 283 -12.33 -3.93 15.99
CA LEU A 283 -12.56 -5.00 16.97
C LEU A 283 -13.14 -4.44 18.27
N GLY A 284 -12.74 -3.24 18.69
CA GLY A 284 -13.35 -2.57 19.84
C GLY A 284 -14.75 -2.00 19.57
N ALA A 285 -15.08 -1.64 18.33
CA ALA A 285 -16.38 -1.11 17.94
C ALA A 285 -17.41 -2.21 17.62
N CYS A 286 -16.95 -3.39 17.19
CA CYS A 286 -17.77 -4.53 16.79
C CYS A 286 -17.48 -5.76 17.69
N PRO A 287 -18.19 -5.94 18.82
CA PRO A 287 -17.95 -7.05 19.74
C PRO A 287 -18.15 -8.43 19.09
N LEU A 288 -19.07 -8.53 18.12
CA LEU A 288 -19.27 -9.76 17.33
C LEU A 288 -18.01 -10.14 16.55
N LEU A 289 -17.35 -9.16 15.90
CA LEU A 289 -16.12 -9.43 15.15
C LEU A 289 -14.95 -9.74 16.10
N GLN A 290 -14.96 -9.18 17.31
CA GLN A 290 -14.00 -9.50 18.35
C GLN A 290 -14.12 -10.96 18.81
N GLU A 291 -15.33 -11.47 19.00
CA GLU A 291 -15.56 -12.88 19.31
C GLU A 291 -15.07 -13.79 18.17
N TYR A 292 -15.36 -13.46 16.91
CA TYR A 292 -14.84 -14.21 15.76
C TYR A 292 -13.30 -14.17 15.65
N ALA A 293 -12.68 -13.03 15.94
CA ALA A 293 -11.22 -12.87 15.88
C ALA A 293 -10.50 -13.58 17.04
N ASN A 294 -11.17 -13.79 18.17
CA ASN A 294 -10.64 -14.51 19.33
C ASN A 294 -10.67 -16.05 19.17
N ILE A 295 -11.36 -16.57 18.16
CA ILE A 295 -11.35 -18.01 17.83
C ILE A 295 -10.03 -18.33 17.11
N ALA A 296 -8.99 -18.64 17.88
CA ALA A 296 -7.74 -19.14 17.33
C ALA A 296 -7.89 -20.63 16.97
N TYR A 297 -7.94 -20.94 15.67
CA TYR A 297 -7.84 -22.32 15.20
C TYR A 297 -6.42 -22.86 15.46
N HIS A 298 -6.24 -23.55 16.57
CA HIS A 298 -5.12 -24.48 16.74
C HIS A 298 -5.41 -25.71 15.88
N SER A 299 -4.71 -25.82 14.75
CA SER A 299 -4.62 -27.09 14.06
C SER A 299 -3.69 -27.96 14.90
N GLU A 300 -4.26 -28.78 15.78
CA GLU A 300 -3.54 -29.93 16.32
C GLU A 300 -3.19 -30.84 15.15
N ARG A 301 -1.97 -30.65 14.63
CA ARG A 301 -1.34 -31.69 13.82
C ARG A 301 -1.18 -32.85 14.79
N ARG A 302 -2.00 -33.89 14.65
CA ARG A 302 -1.77 -35.20 15.29
C ARG A 302 -0.40 -35.70 14.85
N THR A 303 0.64 -35.31 15.58
CA THR A 303 1.94 -35.95 15.54
C THR A 303 1.74 -37.26 16.30
N ASN A 304 1.92 -38.38 15.60
CA ASN A 304 1.78 -39.72 16.14
C ASN A 304 2.46 -39.82 17.52
N GLY A 305 1.69 -40.23 18.54
CA GLY A 305 2.04 -40.20 19.95
C GLY A 305 3.09 -41.20 20.40
N VAL A 306 4.27 -41.21 19.78
CA VAL A 306 5.39 -42.09 20.18
C VAL A 306 6.65 -41.32 20.56
N GLU A 307 6.83 -40.06 20.12
CA GLU A 307 8.03 -39.28 20.46
C GLU A 307 7.92 -38.44 21.75
N MET A 308 6.69 -38.22 22.27
CA MET A 308 6.49 -37.35 23.44
C MET A 308 6.86 -38.03 24.78
N GLN A 309 6.84 -39.37 24.87
CA GLN A 309 7.17 -40.11 26.10
C GLN A 309 8.68 -40.24 26.39
N GLN A 310 9.56 -40.07 25.40
CA GLN A 310 11.01 -40.16 25.62
C GLN A 310 11.64 -38.84 26.07
N THR A 311 11.04 -37.70 25.71
CA THR A 311 11.56 -36.38 26.07
C THR A 311 11.18 -35.99 27.51
N GLU A 312 9.95 -36.27 27.95
CA GLU A 312 9.51 -35.99 29.33
C GLU A 312 10.34 -36.74 30.39
N LYS A 313 10.72 -38.00 30.14
CA LYS A 313 11.57 -38.78 31.06
C LYS A 313 13.00 -38.23 31.18
N ARG A 314 13.50 -37.55 30.14
CA ARG A 314 14.86 -37.00 30.13
C ARG A 314 14.91 -35.63 30.79
N GLU A 315 13.88 -34.80 30.65
CA GLU A 315 13.78 -33.49 31.31
C GLU A 315 13.50 -33.59 32.81
N HIS A 316 12.66 -34.54 33.26
CA HIS A 316 12.38 -34.71 34.70
C HIS A 316 13.61 -35.11 35.53
N ASN A 317 14.56 -35.85 34.95
CA ASN A 317 15.81 -36.23 35.61
C ASN A 317 16.86 -35.12 35.65
N VAL A 318 16.79 -34.16 34.72
CA VAL A 318 17.70 -33.00 34.70
C VAL A 318 17.18 -31.91 35.66
N LEU A 319 15.86 -31.71 35.73
CA LEU A 319 15.25 -30.74 36.65
C LEU A 319 15.48 -31.11 38.14
N LYS A 320 15.35 -32.40 38.49
CA LYS A 320 15.60 -32.90 39.87
C LYS A 320 17.03 -32.69 40.36
N LYS A 321 18.02 -32.60 39.46
CA LYS A 321 19.43 -32.34 39.84
C LYS A 321 19.72 -30.85 40.04
N ALA A 322 18.94 -29.96 39.45
CA ALA A 322 19.14 -28.51 39.54
C ALA A 322 18.46 -27.88 40.78
N ASP A 323 17.40 -28.49 41.29
CA ASP A 323 16.66 -27.98 42.46
C ASP A 323 17.34 -28.28 43.82
N LEU A 324 18.33 -29.17 43.87
CA LEU A 324 19.07 -29.49 45.10
C LEU A 324 20.13 -28.45 45.50
N LEU A 325 20.37 -27.42 44.68
CA LEU A 325 21.48 -26.46 44.85
C LEU A 325 21.04 -25.00 45.10
N LYS A 326 19.76 -24.73 45.36
CA LYS A 326 19.30 -23.37 45.68
C LYS A 326 19.12 -23.16 47.19
N PRO A 327 19.67 -22.08 47.78
CA PRO A 327 19.41 -21.72 49.16
C PRO A 327 17.93 -21.30 49.32
N VAL A 328 17.30 -21.79 50.39
CA VAL A 328 15.89 -21.57 50.72
C VAL A 328 15.67 -20.10 51.10
N LEU A 329 14.84 -19.39 50.34
CA LEU A 329 14.32 -18.07 50.69
C LEU A 329 12.87 -18.22 51.18
N PRO A 330 12.46 -17.51 52.25
CA PRO A 330 11.10 -17.61 52.77
C PRO A 330 10.11 -16.93 51.81
N ILE A 331 9.03 -17.65 51.49
CA ILE A 331 7.91 -17.17 50.69
C ILE A 331 7.02 -16.33 51.60
N ILE A 332 6.97 -15.01 51.37
CA ILE A 332 5.98 -14.14 52.00
C ILE A 332 4.79 -14.05 51.02
N SER A 333 3.75 -14.84 51.25
CA SER A 333 2.44 -14.67 50.60
C SER A 333 1.61 -13.67 51.41
N ILE A 334 1.35 -12.50 50.85
CA ILE A 334 0.34 -11.56 51.37
C ILE A 334 -0.96 -11.86 50.63
N GLU A 335 -1.85 -12.63 51.26
CA GLU A 335 -3.27 -12.66 50.92
C GLU A 335 -3.91 -11.36 51.41
N MET A 336 -4.58 -10.63 50.51
CA MET A 336 -5.51 -9.57 50.90
C MET A 336 -6.92 -10.16 50.93
N PRO A 337 -7.67 -10.03 52.05
CA PRO A 337 -9.02 -10.56 52.17
C PRO A 337 -10.07 -9.61 51.57
N ASP A 338 -11.14 -10.24 51.04
CA ASP A 338 -12.46 -9.78 50.56
C ASP A 338 -12.78 -8.28 50.46
#